data_AF-A0A957NTA0-F1
#
_entry.id   AF-A0A957NTA0-F1
#
_cell.length_a   1.000
_cell.length_b   1.000
_cell.length_c   1.000
_cell.angle_alpha   90.00
_cell.angle_beta   90.00
_cell.angle_gamma   90.00
#
_symmetry.space_group_name_H-M   'P 1'
#
loop_
_entity.id
_entity.type
_entity.pdbx_description
1 polymer ?
#
loop_
_entity_poly.entity_id
_entity_poly.type
_entity_poly.pdbx_seq_one_letter_code
_entity_poly.pdbx_strand_id
1 'polypeptide(L)'
;TIIGAELHTDRTTMDSIWHILAVGLPLDFAPSTETESAAALAARATAAGAFVAVAHPNWYALSEADIETLGAVDAIEIFNGIAVDANDSADSWHIADVMLGRGQRYFALATDDFHAKAHHSDFGRGWVWVKSTELTPESLLAALKAGAYYSSTGPQIYDVQIVPGQTAYVRCSPAERIFVTGRGSSSARAQGHGLAEAEIDLRNFSSPYCRITVRDAHGGRAWTNPIWY
;
A
#
# COMPACT_ATOMS: atom_id res chain seq x y z
N THR A 1 4.73 19.40 -5.66
CA THR A 1 5.22 18.14 -6.24
C THR A 1 6.19 17.51 -5.29
N ILE A 2 6.08 16.21 -5.04
CA ILE A 2 7.09 15.44 -4.29
C ILE A 2 7.97 14.75 -5.31
N ILE A 3 9.28 14.92 -5.21
CA ILE A 3 10.24 14.27 -6.13
C ILE A 3 10.47 12.84 -5.67
N GLY A 4 10.51 11.90 -6.60
CA GLY A 4 10.79 10.50 -6.30
C GLY A 4 11.40 9.78 -7.49
N ALA A 5 11.78 8.53 -7.26
CA ALA A 5 12.31 7.63 -8.28
C ALA A 5 11.89 6.19 -7.97
N GLU A 6 11.77 5.38 -9.02
CA GLU A 6 11.90 3.94 -8.91
C GLU A 6 13.40 3.61 -8.99
N LEU A 7 13.95 3.12 -7.89
CA LEU A 7 15.36 2.80 -7.75
C LEU A 7 15.61 1.37 -8.20
N HIS A 8 16.65 1.19 -9.02
CA HIS A 8 17.03 -0.10 -9.59
C HIS A 8 18.43 -0.52 -9.16
N THR A 9 18.55 -1.74 -8.62
CA THR A 9 19.86 -2.33 -8.26
C THR A 9 19.70 -3.83 -8.00
N ASP A 10 20.81 -4.55 -7.79
CA ASP A 10 20.85 -5.95 -7.33
C ASP A 10 19.87 -6.89 -8.06
N ARG A 11 19.62 -8.09 -7.54
CA ARG A 11 18.63 -9.03 -8.09
C ARG A 11 17.75 -9.66 -7.01
N THR A 12 16.50 -9.90 -7.36
CA THR A 12 15.53 -10.66 -6.56
C THR A 12 15.84 -12.16 -6.63
N THR A 13 15.21 -12.97 -5.80
CA THR A 13 15.30 -14.45 -5.86
C THR A 13 14.79 -15.03 -7.19
N MET A 14 14.01 -14.25 -7.95
CA MET A 14 13.50 -14.61 -9.27
C MET A 14 14.39 -14.12 -10.42
N ASP A 15 15.61 -13.66 -10.12
CA ASP A 15 16.56 -13.15 -11.10
C ASP A 15 16.01 -11.93 -11.89
N SER A 16 15.22 -11.08 -11.23
CA SER A 16 14.82 -9.77 -11.75
C SER A 16 15.62 -8.68 -11.08
N ILE A 17 15.84 -7.54 -11.75
CA ILE A 17 16.43 -6.36 -11.09
C ILE A 17 15.45 -5.89 -9.99
N TRP A 18 15.96 -5.44 -8.84
CA TRP A 18 15.08 -4.88 -7.80
C TRP A 18 14.46 -3.56 -8.26
N HIS A 19 13.18 -3.41 -7.97
CA HIS A 19 12.46 -2.16 -8.10
C HIS A 19 12.05 -1.69 -6.70
N ILE A 20 12.48 -0.49 -6.33
CA ILE A 20 12.21 0.10 -5.01
C ILE A 20 11.62 1.48 -5.23
N LEU A 21 10.39 1.72 -4.76
CA LEU A 21 9.78 3.04 -4.84
C LEU A 21 10.35 3.93 -3.73
N ALA A 22 10.90 5.09 -4.10
CA ALA A 22 11.37 6.09 -3.15
C ALA A 22 10.79 7.48 -3.47
N VAL A 23 9.98 8.00 -2.55
CA VAL A 23 9.26 9.29 -2.68
C VAL A 23 9.78 10.28 -1.64
N GLY A 24 10.12 11.49 -2.06
CA GLY A 24 10.74 12.51 -1.21
C GLY A 24 12.28 12.51 -1.25
N LEU A 25 12.88 12.01 -2.34
CA LEU A 25 14.33 12.04 -2.52
C LEU A 25 14.83 13.46 -2.79
N PRO A 26 16.01 13.83 -2.27
CA PRO A 26 16.67 15.07 -2.67
C PRO A 26 17.20 14.94 -4.12
N LEU A 27 17.29 16.07 -4.82
CA LEU A 27 17.70 16.09 -6.24
C LEU A 27 19.15 15.65 -6.48
N ASP A 28 19.99 15.71 -5.45
CA ASP A 28 21.38 15.28 -5.46
C ASP A 28 21.57 13.85 -4.93
N PHE A 29 20.48 13.08 -4.75
CA PHE A 29 20.56 11.68 -4.39
C PHE A 29 21.33 10.90 -5.47
N ALA A 30 22.49 10.36 -5.12
CA ALA A 30 23.34 9.68 -6.08
C ALA A 30 22.67 8.39 -6.62
N PRO A 31 22.82 8.08 -7.92
CA PRO A 31 22.38 6.81 -8.51
C PRO A 31 22.95 5.60 -7.77
N SER A 32 22.33 4.44 -8.00
CA SER A 32 22.86 3.18 -7.49
C SER A 32 24.19 2.83 -8.17
N THR A 33 25.02 2.05 -7.47
CA THR A 33 26.22 1.44 -8.07
C THR A 33 25.94 0.00 -8.50
N GLU A 34 26.75 -0.55 -9.40
CA GLU A 34 26.60 -1.93 -9.91
C GLU A 34 26.65 -3.00 -8.80
N THR A 35 27.31 -2.70 -7.68
CA THR A 35 27.50 -3.62 -6.55
C THR A 35 26.72 -3.22 -5.30
N GLU A 36 25.89 -2.18 -5.36
CA GLU A 36 25.07 -1.78 -4.21
C GLU A 36 23.95 -2.82 -4.02
N SER A 37 23.83 -3.39 -2.82
CA SER A 37 22.70 -4.27 -2.53
C SER A 37 21.38 -3.49 -2.46
N ALA A 38 20.25 -4.14 -2.75
CA ALA A 38 18.92 -3.54 -2.61
C ALA A 38 18.68 -2.96 -1.20
N ALA A 39 19.13 -3.69 -0.17
CA ALA A 39 19.06 -3.26 1.23
C ALA A 39 19.81 -1.96 1.51
N ALA A 40 21.04 -1.83 0.99
CA ALA A 40 21.87 -0.65 1.17
C ALA A 40 21.26 0.57 0.47
N LEU A 41 20.72 0.38 -0.74
CA LEU A 41 20.07 1.45 -1.50
C LEU A 41 18.78 1.93 -0.81
N ALA A 42 17.94 1.00 -0.35
CA ALA A 42 16.74 1.31 0.43
C ALA A 42 17.10 2.09 1.71
N ALA A 43 18.11 1.63 2.47
CA ALA A 43 18.55 2.31 3.68
C ALA A 43 19.06 3.73 3.42
N ARG A 44 19.80 3.95 2.32
CA ARG A 44 20.28 5.29 1.92
C ARG A 44 19.12 6.19 1.52
N ALA A 45 18.12 5.68 0.80
CA ALA A 45 16.90 6.43 0.47
C ALA A 45 16.12 6.82 1.73
N THR A 46 15.93 5.89 2.68
CA THR A 46 15.30 6.18 3.98
C THR A 46 16.08 7.22 4.77
N ALA A 47 17.41 7.12 4.82
CA ALA A 47 18.28 8.07 5.51
C ALA A 47 18.25 9.47 4.87
N ALA A 48 18.01 9.56 3.56
CA ALA A 48 17.79 10.82 2.84
C ALA A 48 16.40 11.42 3.10
N GLY A 49 15.56 10.77 3.91
CA GLY A 49 14.25 11.26 4.32
C GLY A 49 13.09 10.74 3.47
N ALA A 50 13.36 9.94 2.43
CA ALA A 50 12.31 9.41 1.57
C ALA A 50 11.35 8.47 2.31
N PHE A 51 10.13 8.36 1.79
CA PHE A 51 9.19 7.27 1.98
C PHE A 51 9.56 6.15 1.00
N VAL A 52 9.87 4.97 1.50
CA VAL A 52 10.42 3.85 0.73
C VAL A 52 9.45 2.68 0.77
N ALA A 53 9.19 2.05 -0.38
CA ALA A 53 8.28 0.94 -0.48
C ALA A 53 8.76 -0.16 -1.43
N VAL A 54 8.32 -1.38 -1.15
CA VAL A 54 8.46 -2.52 -2.06
C VAL A 54 7.55 -2.28 -3.27
N ALA A 55 8.11 -2.22 -4.46
CA ALA A 55 7.36 -2.04 -5.70
C ALA A 55 6.83 -3.41 -6.20
N HIS A 56 5.57 -3.40 -6.65
CA HIS A 56 4.84 -4.44 -7.37
C HIS A 56 5.21 -5.91 -7.07
N PRO A 57 5.12 -6.37 -5.80
CA PRO A 57 5.59 -7.70 -5.42
C PRO A 57 5.03 -8.85 -6.26
N ASN A 58 3.72 -8.85 -6.53
CA ASN A 58 3.08 -9.94 -7.28
C ASN A 58 3.44 -9.91 -8.77
N TRP A 59 3.73 -8.74 -9.35
CA TRP A 59 4.20 -8.66 -10.74
C TRP A 59 5.55 -9.33 -10.91
N TYR A 60 6.45 -9.13 -9.94
CA TYR A 60 7.80 -9.68 -9.96
C TYR A 60 7.93 -11.01 -9.22
N ALA A 61 6.81 -11.58 -8.76
CA ALA A 61 6.76 -12.80 -7.96
C ALA A 61 7.73 -12.77 -6.75
N LEU A 62 7.84 -11.61 -6.09
CA LEU A 62 8.70 -11.42 -4.93
C LEU A 62 8.28 -12.35 -3.80
N SER A 63 9.27 -12.99 -3.17
CA SER A 63 9.08 -13.84 -2.00
C SER A 63 9.10 -13.04 -0.69
N GLU A 64 8.71 -13.68 0.42
CA GLU A 64 8.88 -13.09 1.76
C GLU A 64 10.35 -12.79 2.04
N ALA A 65 11.26 -13.68 1.61
CA ALA A 65 12.69 -13.52 1.80
C ALA A 65 13.24 -12.29 1.04
N ASP A 66 12.74 -12.05 -0.18
CA ASP A 66 13.05 -10.84 -0.94
C ASP A 66 12.69 -9.58 -0.13
N ILE A 67 11.45 -9.50 0.36
CA ILE A 67 10.98 -8.35 1.14
C ILE A 67 11.77 -8.19 2.45
N GLU A 68 12.05 -9.30 3.15
CA GLU A 68 12.84 -9.27 4.39
C GLU A 68 14.27 -8.77 4.14
N THR A 69 14.88 -9.07 2.99
CA THR A 69 16.25 -8.63 2.67
C THR A 69 16.37 -7.13 2.43
N LEU A 70 15.32 -6.44 1.98
CA LEU A 70 15.30 -4.98 1.84
C LEU A 70 15.47 -4.24 3.17
N GLY A 71 15.19 -4.91 4.29
CA GLY A 71 15.21 -4.30 5.62
C GLY A 71 13.96 -3.48 5.93
N ALA A 72 14.12 -2.45 6.77
CA ALA A 72 13.01 -1.62 7.22
C ALA A 72 12.65 -0.58 6.15
N VAL A 73 11.58 -0.86 5.40
CA VAL A 73 10.91 0.07 4.48
C VAL A 73 9.51 0.41 4.98
N ASP A 74 8.92 1.51 4.52
CA ASP A 74 7.67 2.04 5.05
C ASP A 74 6.44 1.24 4.60
N ALA A 75 6.44 0.72 3.37
CA ALA A 75 5.23 0.13 2.78
C ALA A 75 5.50 -1.00 1.78
N ILE A 76 4.43 -1.75 1.49
CA ILE A 76 4.34 -2.69 0.38
C ILE A 76 3.28 -2.17 -0.61
N GLU A 77 3.62 -2.12 -1.90
CA GLU A 77 2.63 -1.87 -2.94
C GLU A 77 1.66 -3.05 -3.03
N ILE A 78 0.39 -2.83 -2.71
CA ILE A 78 -0.67 -3.85 -2.72
C ILE A 78 -1.47 -3.87 -4.02
N PHE A 79 -1.34 -2.83 -4.85
CA PHE A 79 -1.95 -2.73 -6.15
C PHE A 79 -1.05 -1.95 -7.11
N ASN A 80 -0.69 -2.56 -8.24
CA ASN A 80 0.06 -1.93 -9.32
C ASN A 80 -0.79 -1.89 -10.60
N GLY A 81 -1.02 -0.68 -11.12
CA GLY A 81 -1.97 -0.43 -12.21
C GLY A 81 -1.57 -1.05 -13.54
N ILE A 82 -0.32 -0.87 -13.96
CA ILE A 82 0.18 -1.44 -15.22
C ILE A 82 0.15 -2.98 -15.22
N ALA A 83 0.39 -3.62 -14.07
CA ALA A 83 0.35 -5.06 -13.94
C ALA A 83 -1.02 -5.69 -14.24
N VAL A 84 -2.11 -4.90 -14.28
CA VAL A 84 -3.43 -5.37 -14.73
C VAL A 84 -3.35 -5.79 -16.21
N ASP A 85 -2.80 -4.94 -17.07
CA ASP A 85 -2.76 -5.20 -18.51
C ASP A 85 -1.45 -5.89 -18.94
N ALA A 86 -0.37 -5.72 -18.17
CA ALA A 86 0.93 -6.29 -18.51
C ALA A 86 0.96 -7.82 -18.35
N ASN A 87 0.37 -8.36 -17.27
CA ASN A 87 0.38 -9.80 -17.01
C ASN A 87 -0.68 -10.30 -15.99
N ASP A 88 -1.76 -9.55 -15.76
CA ASP A 88 -2.86 -9.92 -14.84
C ASP A 88 -2.42 -10.23 -13.39
N SER A 89 -1.51 -9.42 -12.85
CA SER A 89 -0.86 -9.68 -11.54
C SER A 89 -0.86 -8.49 -10.59
N ALA A 90 -1.81 -7.58 -10.73
CA ALA A 90 -1.85 -6.32 -9.99
C ALA A 90 -1.96 -6.43 -8.46
N ASP A 91 -2.59 -7.48 -7.92
CA ASP A 91 -2.92 -7.57 -6.48
C ASP A 91 -1.81 -8.26 -5.68
N SER A 92 -1.24 -7.55 -4.70
CA SER A 92 -0.17 -8.06 -3.82
C SER A 92 -0.62 -8.19 -2.36
N TRP A 93 -1.93 -8.28 -2.08
CA TRP A 93 -2.39 -8.41 -0.68
C TRP A 93 -1.92 -9.69 -0.01
N HIS A 94 -1.79 -10.79 -0.75
CA HIS A 94 -1.39 -12.07 -0.15
C HIS A 94 -0.03 -11.96 0.55
N ILE A 95 1.00 -11.45 -0.15
CA ILE A 95 2.34 -11.31 0.44
C ILE A 95 2.35 -10.27 1.57
N ALA A 96 1.62 -9.16 1.42
CA ALA A 96 1.48 -8.17 2.49
C ALA A 96 0.83 -8.78 3.76
N ASP A 97 -0.24 -9.56 3.61
CA ASP A 97 -0.93 -10.23 4.72
C ASP A 97 -0.05 -11.25 5.42
N VAL A 98 0.80 -11.96 4.67
CA VAL A 98 1.79 -12.88 5.25
C VAL A 98 2.81 -12.12 6.11
N MET A 99 3.39 -11.05 5.59
CA MET A 99 4.35 -10.22 6.32
C MET A 99 3.74 -9.60 7.58
N LEU A 100 2.55 -9.01 7.48
CA LEU A 100 1.80 -8.46 8.62
C LEU A 100 1.46 -9.56 9.65
N GLY A 101 1.05 -10.73 9.17
CA GLY A 101 0.73 -11.89 10.01
C GLY A 101 1.94 -12.49 10.74
N ARG A 102 3.16 -12.25 10.25
CA ARG A 102 4.43 -12.57 10.92
C ARG A 102 4.88 -11.51 11.91
N GLY A 103 4.11 -10.42 12.07
CA GLY A 103 4.37 -9.35 13.02
C GLY A 103 5.19 -8.19 12.47
N GLN A 104 5.51 -8.21 11.16
CA GLN A 104 6.12 -7.06 10.51
C GLN A 104 5.08 -5.94 10.36
N ARG A 105 5.56 -4.70 10.32
CA ARG A 105 4.69 -3.52 10.23
C ARG A 105 5.03 -2.75 8.97
N TYR A 106 4.22 -2.97 7.94
CA TYR A 106 4.26 -2.22 6.70
C TYR A 106 2.95 -1.47 6.51
N PHE A 107 3.04 -0.27 5.96
CA PHE A 107 1.90 0.37 5.33
C PHE A 107 1.61 -0.29 3.97
N ALA A 108 0.49 0.07 3.36
CA ALA A 108 0.05 -0.46 2.08
C ALA A 108 -0.20 0.70 1.12
N LEU A 109 0.28 0.61 -0.12
CA LEU A 109 0.04 1.64 -1.14
C LEU A 109 -0.49 1.05 -2.44
N ALA A 110 -1.19 1.86 -3.23
CA ALA A 110 -1.59 1.53 -4.60
C ALA A 110 -1.00 2.59 -5.54
N THR A 111 -0.47 2.16 -6.69
CA THR A 111 -0.05 3.08 -7.75
C THR A 111 -0.51 2.63 -9.13
N ASP A 112 -0.42 3.56 -10.06
CA ASP A 112 -0.60 3.35 -11.49
C ASP A 112 0.60 2.62 -12.13
N ASP A 113 1.80 3.03 -11.73
CA ASP A 113 3.06 2.72 -12.42
C ASP A 113 2.96 3.01 -13.93
N PHE A 114 2.68 4.29 -14.21
CA PHE A 114 2.28 4.79 -15.52
C PHE A 114 3.44 4.81 -16.52
N HIS A 115 3.29 4.10 -17.64
CA HIS A 115 4.29 4.03 -18.71
C HIS A 115 3.83 4.67 -20.03
N ALA A 116 2.58 5.12 -20.13
CA ALA A 116 2.00 5.74 -21.33
C ALA A 116 2.12 4.88 -22.61
N LYS A 117 2.08 3.54 -22.48
CA LYS A 117 2.18 2.63 -23.62
C LYS A 117 0.82 2.53 -24.33
N ALA A 118 0.82 2.56 -25.67
CA ALA A 118 -0.41 2.59 -26.48
C ALA A 118 -1.41 1.45 -26.22
N HIS A 119 -0.96 0.34 -25.64
CA HIS A 119 -1.79 -0.84 -25.37
C HIS A 119 -2.10 -1.03 -23.87
N HIS A 120 -1.63 -0.12 -23.01
CA HIS A 120 -1.90 -0.18 -21.57
C HIS A 120 -2.79 1.00 -21.19
N SER A 121 -3.86 0.74 -20.43
CA SER A 121 -4.65 1.81 -19.84
C SER A 121 -4.15 2.10 -18.42
N ASP A 122 -2.86 2.37 -18.25
CA ASP A 122 -2.15 2.37 -16.95
C ASP A 122 -2.25 3.68 -16.15
N PHE A 123 -3.09 4.65 -16.56
CA PHE A 123 -3.31 5.89 -15.82
C PHE A 123 -4.61 5.85 -14.99
N GLY A 124 -4.56 6.33 -13.75
CA GLY A 124 -5.72 6.45 -12.86
C GLY A 124 -6.33 5.10 -12.45
N ARG A 125 -5.52 4.06 -12.36
CA ARG A 125 -5.87 2.72 -11.87
C ARG A 125 -5.65 2.55 -10.37
N GLY A 126 -4.64 3.19 -9.79
CA GLY A 126 -4.26 3.06 -8.38
C GLY A 126 -3.58 4.32 -7.84
N TRP A 127 -3.98 4.74 -6.65
CA TRP A 127 -3.39 5.91 -6.00
C TRP A 127 -3.57 5.88 -4.48
N VAL A 128 -2.99 6.86 -3.80
CA VAL A 128 -3.22 7.13 -2.38
C VAL A 128 -3.91 8.48 -2.17
N TRP A 129 -4.83 8.52 -1.21
CA TRP A 129 -5.43 9.74 -0.68
C TRP A 129 -4.72 10.13 0.61
N VAL A 130 -3.92 11.20 0.56
CA VAL A 130 -3.10 11.65 1.68
C VAL A 130 -3.87 12.65 2.55
N LYS A 131 -3.96 12.38 3.85
CA LYS A 131 -4.56 13.27 4.85
C LYS A 131 -3.52 14.26 5.34
N SER A 132 -3.56 15.48 4.83
CA SER A 132 -2.67 16.58 5.21
C SER A 132 -3.45 17.89 5.38
N THR A 133 -3.01 18.75 6.31
CA THR A 133 -3.56 20.11 6.48
C THR A 133 -3.06 21.07 5.41
N GLU A 134 -1.93 20.77 4.78
CA GLU A 134 -1.29 21.59 3.75
C GLU A 134 -0.94 20.78 2.50
N LEU A 135 -1.02 21.44 1.34
CA LEU A 135 -0.60 20.87 0.06
C LEU A 135 0.86 21.24 -0.25
N THR A 136 1.77 20.97 0.69
CA THR A 136 3.21 21.18 0.55
C THR A 136 3.95 19.83 0.48
N PRO A 137 5.06 19.72 -0.28
CA PRO A 137 5.80 18.46 -0.39
C PRO A 137 6.20 17.86 0.96
N GLU A 138 6.60 18.72 1.90
CA GLU A 138 7.04 18.35 3.24
C GLU A 138 5.88 17.78 4.06
N SER A 139 4.72 18.44 4.05
CA SER A 139 3.53 17.98 4.79
C SER A 139 2.98 16.67 4.22
N LEU A 140 2.96 16.53 2.89
CA LEU A 140 2.52 15.29 2.25
C LEU A 140 3.48 14.12 2.52
N LEU A 141 4.80 14.35 2.44
CA LEU A 141 5.80 13.32 2.76
C LEU A 141 5.71 12.89 4.23
N ALA A 142 5.57 13.84 5.16
CA ALA A 142 5.36 13.53 6.56
C ALA A 142 4.10 12.70 6.79
N ALA A 143 2.99 13.03 6.11
CA ALA A 143 1.74 12.27 6.18
C ALA A 143 1.89 10.84 5.62
N LEU A 144 2.60 10.67 4.49
CA LEU A 144 2.89 9.34 3.93
C LEU A 144 3.68 8.48 4.93
N LYS A 145 4.77 9.02 5.49
CA LYS A 145 5.61 8.32 6.47
C LYS A 145 4.89 8.03 7.79
N ALA A 146 3.88 8.82 8.13
CA ALA A 146 3.02 8.57 9.29
C ALA A 146 1.88 7.57 9.00
N GLY A 147 1.74 7.09 7.77
CA GLY A 147 0.62 6.23 7.36
C GLY A 147 -0.73 6.95 7.31
N ALA A 148 -0.74 8.29 7.30
CA ALA A 148 -1.92 9.14 7.28
C ALA A 148 -2.51 9.24 5.86
N TYR A 149 -2.83 8.10 5.27
CA TYR A 149 -3.41 7.98 3.95
C TYR A 149 -4.20 6.67 3.79
N TYR A 150 -4.96 6.55 2.72
CA TYR A 150 -5.54 5.29 2.28
C TYR A 150 -5.30 5.08 0.79
N SER A 151 -5.28 3.82 0.34
CA SER A 151 -5.07 3.43 -1.06
C SER A 151 -6.39 3.22 -1.76
N SER A 152 -6.49 3.49 -3.06
CA SER A 152 -7.74 3.37 -3.80
C SER A 152 -7.54 3.06 -5.28
N THR A 153 -8.51 2.35 -5.86
CA THR A 153 -8.75 2.19 -7.30
C THR A 153 -10.10 2.79 -7.72
N GLY A 154 -10.66 3.70 -6.91
CA GLY A 154 -11.97 4.33 -7.16
C GLY A 154 -12.66 4.82 -5.89
N PRO A 155 -13.06 3.90 -4.97
CA PRO A 155 -13.83 4.27 -3.77
C PRO A 155 -13.13 5.29 -2.87
N GLN A 156 -13.92 6.03 -2.11
CA GLN A 156 -13.43 7.01 -1.15
C GLN A 156 -13.75 6.59 0.29
N ILE A 157 -12.81 6.84 1.19
CA ILE A 157 -12.97 6.63 2.64
C ILE A 157 -12.99 8.00 3.29
N TYR A 158 -14.10 8.34 3.94
CA TYR A 158 -14.32 9.64 4.56
C TYR A 158 -14.02 9.65 6.05
N ASP A 159 -14.27 8.52 6.74
CA ASP A 159 -13.99 8.38 8.16
C ASP A 159 -13.82 6.90 8.54
N VAL A 160 -12.94 6.64 9.50
CA VAL A 160 -12.73 5.32 10.11
C VAL A 160 -12.46 5.53 11.60
N GLN A 161 -13.26 4.89 12.43
CA GLN A 161 -13.08 4.89 13.88
C GLN A 161 -13.08 3.45 14.38
N ILE A 162 -12.05 3.09 15.15
CA ILE A 162 -11.88 1.73 15.68
C ILE A 162 -11.89 1.80 17.20
N VAL A 163 -12.80 1.03 17.82
CA VAL A 163 -12.77 0.72 19.25
C VAL A 163 -12.38 -0.75 19.39
N PRO A 164 -11.11 -1.06 19.71
CA PRO A 164 -10.61 -2.44 19.75
C PRO A 164 -11.48 -3.36 20.61
N GLY A 165 -11.80 -4.54 20.07
CA GLY A 165 -12.66 -5.53 20.72
C GLY A 165 -14.14 -5.16 20.83
N GLN A 166 -14.58 -4.04 20.23
CA GLN A 166 -15.97 -3.59 20.29
C GLN A 166 -16.56 -3.29 18.92
N THR A 167 -16.09 -2.25 18.23
CA THR A 167 -16.74 -1.78 17.00
C THR A 167 -15.76 -1.10 16.04
N ALA A 168 -16.06 -1.18 14.74
CA ALA A 168 -15.49 -0.35 13.70
C ALA A 168 -16.60 0.45 13.03
N TYR A 169 -16.48 1.77 13.02
CA TYR A 169 -17.34 2.66 12.25
C TYR A 169 -16.61 3.14 11.00
N VAL A 170 -17.26 3.08 9.85
CA VAL A 170 -16.71 3.47 8.55
C VAL A 170 -17.71 4.33 7.82
N ARG A 171 -17.27 5.46 7.26
CA ARG A 171 -18.03 6.29 6.32
C ARG A 171 -17.27 6.39 5.00
N CYS A 172 -17.94 6.16 3.88
CA CYS A 172 -17.31 6.03 2.57
C CYS A 172 -18.24 6.43 1.42
N SER A 173 -17.70 6.45 0.19
CA SER A 173 -18.51 6.47 -1.02
C SER A 173 -19.41 5.23 -1.09
N PRO A 174 -20.51 5.22 -1.87
CA PRO A 174 -21.41 4.06 -1.98
C PRO A 174 -20.67 2.74 -2.20
N ALA A 175 -20.88 1.80 -1.28
CA ALA A 175 -20.19 0.52 -1.25
C ALA A 175 -21.19 -0.65 -1.27
N GLU A 176 -20.80 -1.75 -1.90
CA GLU A 176 -21.52 -3.03 -1.78
C GLU A 176 -21.11 -3.79 -0.52
N ARG A 177 -19.84 -3.66 -0.13
CA ARG A 177 -19.28 -4.33 1.04
C ARG A 177 -18.20 -3.48 1.71
N ILE A 178 -18.19 -3.54 3.03
CA ILE A 178 -17.13 -3.00 3.88
C ILE A 178 -16.59 -4.17 4.71
N PHE A 179 -15.29 -4.40 4.63
CA PHE A 179 -14.61 -5.47 5.37
C PHE A 179 -13.70 -4.89 6.43
N VAL A 180 -13.65 -5.56 7.58
CA VAL A 180 -12.58 -5.44 8.56
C VAL A 180 -11.78 -6.73 8.47
N THR A 181 -10.51 -6.66 8.06
CA THR A 181 -9.65 -7.83 7.90
C THR A 181 -8.46 -7.75 8.86
N GLY A 182 -8.16 -8.83 9.56
CA GLY A 182 -7.03 -8.93 10.49
C GLY A 182 -6.05 -10.03 10.11
N ARG A 183 -5.34 -10.54 11.10
CA ARG A 183 -4.39 -11.64 10.97
C ARG A 183 -5.08 -12.94 10.60
N GLY A 184 -4.54 -13.65 9.62
CA GLY A 184 -5.09 -14.94 9.18
C GLY A 184 -6.52 -14.78 8.66
N SER A 185 -7.43 -15.63 9.13
CA SER A 185 -8.84 -15.60 8.71
C SER A 185 -9.72 -14.59 9.47
N SER A 186 -9.17 -13.86 10.45
CA SER A 186 -9.95 -12.93 11.28
C SER A 186 -10.59 -11.85 10.42
N SER A 187 -11.92 -11.80 10.44
CA SER A 187 -12.67 -10.86 9.61
C SER A 187 -14.05 -10.53 10.21
N ALA A 188 -14.53 -9.33 9.90
CA ALA A 188 -15.90 -8.89 10.10
C ALA A 188 -16.33 -8.06 8.87
N ARG A 189 -17.63 -7.88 8.65
CA ARG A 189 -18.11 -7.18 7.45
C ARG A 189 -19.51 -6.59 7.59
N ALA A 190 -19.75 -5.55 6.80
CA ALA A 190 -21.08 -5.07 6.45
C ALA A 190 -21.32 -5.26 4.94
N GLN A 191 -22.57 -5.47 4.55
CA GLN A 191 -22.98 -5.60 3.15
C GLN A 191 -24.33 -4.90 2.94
N GLY A 192 -24.53 -4.32 1.75
CA GLY A 192 -25.75 -3.63 1.39
C GLY A 192 -25.59 -2.95 0.04
N HIS A 193 -26.69 -2.49 -0.55
CA HIS A 193 -26.67 -1.85 -1.86
C HIS A 193 -26.44 -0.35 -1.71
N GLY A 194 -25.20 0.09 -1.94
CA GLY A 194 -24.82 1.50 -1.81
C GLY A 194 -24.69 1.99 -0.37
N LEU A 195 -24.10 1.18 0.52
CA LEU A 195 -23.74 1.60 1.88
C LEU A 195 -22.85 2.85 1.84
N ALA A 196 -23.24 3.90 2.54
CA ALA A 196 -22.42 5.11 2.72
C ALA A 196 -21.77 5.16 4.12
N GLU A 197 -22.30 4.38 5.07
CA GLU A 197 -21.78 4.22 6.41
C GLU A 197 -22.09 2.82 6.94
N ALA A 198 -21.27 2.33 7.86
CA ALA A 198 -21.53 1.08 8.57
C ALA A 198 -20.86 1.08 9.95
N GLU A 199 -21.55 0.49 10.91
CA GLU A 199 -20.99 0.06 12.18
C GLU A 199 -20.84 -1.47 12.18
N ILE A 200 -19.65 -1.97 12.51
CA ILE A 200 -19.27 -3.39 12.39
C ILE A 200 -18.80 -3.90 13.76
N ASP A 201 -19.47 -4.93 14.27
CA ASP A 201 -19.15 -5.57 15.54
C ASP A 201 -17.80 -6.30 15.48
N LEU A 202 -16.91 -5.97 16.43
CA LEU A 202 -15.57 -6.55 16.57
C LEU A 202 -15.42 -7.42 17.84
N ARG A 203 -16.49 -7.71 18.58
CA ARG A 203 -16.40 -8.52 19.81
C ARG A 203 -15.87 -9.93 19.57
N ASN A 204 -16.08 -10.47 18.37
CA ASN A 204 -15.55 -11.78 17.94
C ASN A 204 -14.35 -11.65 16.98
N PHE A 205 -13.76 -10.46 16.84
CA PHE A 205 -12.61 -10.22 15.99
C PHE A 205 -11.31 -10.35 16.79
N SER A 206 -10.51 -11.36 16.47
CA SER A 206 -9.25 -11.67 17.18
C SER A 206 -8.04 -11.39 16.29
N SER A 207 -7.46 -10.20 16.40
CA SER A 207 -6.25 -9.82 15.67
C SER A 207 -5.55 -8.64 16.35
N PRO A 208 -4.20 -8.54 16.32
CA PRO A 208 -3.46 -7.39 16.85
C PRO A 208 -3.48 -6.14 15.94
N TYR A 209 -4.12 -6.25 14.78
CA TYR A 209 -4.36 -5.14 13.86
C TYR A 209 -5.61 -5.42 13.04
N CYS A 210 -6.14 -4.39 12.40
CA CYS A 210 -7.13 -4.55 11.33
C CYS A 210 -6.85 -3.60 10.18
N ARG A 211 -7.42 -3.88 9.01
CA ARG A 211 -7.55 -2.93 7.90
C ARG A 211 -8.99 -2.88 7.44
N ILE A 212 -9.41 -1.71 6.96
CA ILE A 212 -10.71 -1.54 6.33
C ILE A 212 -10.55 -1.68 4.82
N THR A 213 -11.43 -2.45 4.19
CA THR A 213 -11.59 -2.48 2.73
C THR A 213 -13.00 -2.06 2.37
N VAL A 214 -13.14 -0.99 1.59
CA VAL A 214 -14.40 -0.58 0.98
C VAL A 214 -14.42 -1.10 -0.46
N ARG A 215 -15.47 -1.80 -0.87
CA ARG A 215 -15.64 -2.30 -2.24
C ARG A 215 -16.94 -1.78 -2.84
N ASP A 216 -16.84 -1.11 -3.99
CA ASP A 216 -17.99 -0.60 -4.74
C ASP A 216 -18.66 -1.69 -5.60
N ALA A 217 -19.71 -1.30 -6.32
CA ALA A 217 -20.47 -2.19 -7.22
C ALA A 217 -19.73 -2.55 -8.51
N HIS A 218 -18.69 -1.80 -8.88
CA HIS A 218 -17.87 -2.02 -10.07
C HIS A 218 -16.61 -2.85 -9.79
N GLY A 219 -16.40 -3.25 -8.54
CA GLY A 219 -15.22 -4.02 -8.11
C GLY A 219 -14.04 -3.14 -7.71
N GLY A 220 -14.17 -1.81 -7.78
CA GLY A 220 -13.20 -0.87 -7.25
C GLY A 220 -13.07 -1.02 -5.74
N ARG A 221 -11.85 -0.80 -5.22
CA ARG A 221 -11.52 -1.01 -3.81
C ARG A 221 -10.77 0.18 -3.25
N ALA A 222 -11.03 0.50 -1.99
CA ALA A 222 -10.21 1.37 -1.18
C ALA A 222 -9.80 0.66 0.11
N TRP A 223 -8.56 0.86 0.53
CA TRP A 223 -7.96 0.18 1.66
C TRP A 223 -7.29 1.18 2.59
N THR A 224 -7.58 1.10 3.88
CA THR A 224 -6.73 1.76 4.86
C THR A 224 -5.37 1.06 4.92
N ASN A 225 -4.38 1.78 5.46
CA ASN A 225 -3.24 1.13 6.08
C ASN A 225 -3.69 0.16 7.19
N PRO A 226 -2.87 -0.83 7.58
CA PRO A 226 -3.09 -1.58 8.81
C PRO A 226 -3.13 -0.63 10.01
N ILE A 227 -4.11 -0.83 10.89
CA ILE A 227 -4.33 -0.09 12.13
C ILE A 227 -4.00 -1.04 13.27
N TRP A 228 -2.88 -0.77 13.96
CA TRP A 228 -2.40 -1.58 15.09
C TRP A 228 -2.95 -1.04 16.42
N TYR A 229 -3.21 -1.95 17.37
CA TYR A 229 -3.66 -1.63 18.73
C TYR A 229 -3.19 -2.68 19.76
#